data_AF-A0A7W4CI03-F1
#
_entry.id   AF-A0A7W4CI03-F1
#
_cell.length_a   1.000
_cell.length_b   1.000
_cell.length_c   1.000
_cell.angle_alpha   90.00
_cell.angle_beta   90.00
_cell.angle_gamma   90.00
#
_symmetry.space_group_name_H-M   'P 1'
#
loop_
_entity.id
_entity.type
_entity.pdbx_description
1 polymer ?
#
loop_
_entity_poly.entity_id
_entity_poly.type
_entity_poly.pdbx_seq_one_letter_code
_entity_poly.pdbx_strand_id
1 'polypeptide(L)'
;MIRFALTAALVVPLAGAATAQDSPWQMPRAEEPPAGEARPYELPDSEPGLLDNFFNDLLSRAQPHLQGLARDMSGLMQDYRPVFEEMSKLIDDLGNYELPPERLPNGDIIIRRKPGAPPPPQPENVPDLAPRINPVPPGAGIEL
;
A
#
# COMPACT_ATOMS: atom_id res chain seq x y z
N MET A 1 -22.26 -15.82 69.87
CA MET A 1 -23.18 -15.80 68.71
C MET A 1 -22.38 -15.32 67.50
N ILE A 2 -22.37 -16.09 66.40
CA ILE A 2 -22.18 -15.65 65.00
C ILE A 2 -20.80 -15.03 64.67
N ARG A 3 -19.80 -15.80 64.20
CA ARG A 3 -19.51 -16.29 62.82
C ARG A 3 -18.97 -15.22 61.85
N PHE A 4 -17.96 -15.67 61.08
CA PHE A 4 -17.37 -15.12 59.84
C PHE A 4 -16.30 -14.03 60.03
N ALA A 5 -15.23 -13.96 59.25
CA ALA A 5 -14.54 -14.91 58.38
C ALA A 5 -13.18 -14.28 58.06
N LEU A 6 -12.21 -15.15 57.79
CA LEU A 6 -10.93 -14.84 57.15
C LEU A 6 -11.11 -13.88 55.95
N THR A 7 -10.23 -12.89 55.82
CA THR A 7 -9.40 -12.71 54.61
C THR A 7 -8.33 -11.65 54.87
N ALA A 8 -7.08 -12.12 55.00
CA ALA A 8 -5.91 -11.28 54.86
C ALA A 8 -5.76 -10.90 53.38
N ALA A 9 -6.15 -9.67 53.03
CA ALA A 9 -5.89 -9.11 51.72
C ALA A 9 -4.40 -8.72 51.63
N LEU A 10 -3.62 -9.62 51.06
CA LEU A 10 -2.23 -9.39 50.67
C LEU A 10 -2.20 -8.31 49.58
N VAL A 11 -1.57 -7.18 49.89
CA VAL A 11 -1.28 -6.09 48.95
C VAL A 11 0.15 -6.25 48.43
N VAL A 12 0.37 -5.78 47.19
CA VAL A 12 1.63 -5.58 46.43
C VAL A 12 1.98 -6.71 45.43
N PRO A 13 2.48 -6.44 44.19
CA PRO A 13 2.86 -5.14 43.59
C PRO A 13 2.16 -4.76 42.26
N LEU A 14 2.07 -3.45 42.08
CA LEU A 14 2.06 -2.73 40.81
C LEU A 14 3.37 -3.03 40.06
N ALA A 15 3.35 -3.92 39.06
CA ALA A 15 4.47 -4.10 38.12
C ALA A 15 3.97 -4.80 36.84
N GLY A 16 3.13 -4.11 36.06
CA GLY A 16 2.55 -4.66 34.82
C GLY A 16 2.56 -3.69 33.65
N ALA A 17 3.42 -2.67 33.66
CA ALA A 17 3.50 -1.64 32.62
C ALA A 17 4.94 -1.48 32.09
N ALA A 18 5.58 -2.59 31.71
CA ALA A 18 6.83 -2.66 30.95
C ALA A 18 7.06 -4.16 30.73
N THR A 19 6.56 -4.79 29.66
CA THR A 19 7.34 -5.04 28.44
C THR A 19 6.39 -5.34 27.27
N ALA A 20 5.97 -4.32 26.50
CA ALA A 20 5.26 -4.55 25.23
C ALA A 20 5.94 -3.89 24.03
N GLN A 21 7.11 -3.25 24.23
CA GLN A 21 7.79 -2.46 23.21
C GLN A 21 9.12 -3.06 22.71
N ASP A 22 9.55 -4.22 23.22
CA ASP A 22 10.81 -4.88 22.83
C ASP A 22 10.61 -6.13 21.95
N SER A 23 9.41 -6.35 21.40
CA SER A 23 9.21 -7.43 20.45
C SER A 23 9.61 -6.96 19.05
N PRO A 24 10.76 -7.40 18.49
CA PRO A 24 11.05 -7.17 17.08
C PRO A 24 9.92 -7.80 16.26
N TRP A 25 9.44 -7.07 15.26
CA TRP A 25 8.38 -7.53 14.38
C TRP A 25 8.75 -8.92 13.81
N GLN A 26 8.02 -9.96 14.21
CA GLN A 26 8.20 -11.33 13.72
C GLN A 26 7.07 -11.63 12.74
N MET A 27 7.42 -12.10 11.54
CA MET A 27 6.44 -12.58 10.57
C MET A 27 5.65 -13.73 11.21
N PRO A 28 4.30 -13.65 11.29
CA PRO A 28 3.48 -14.73 11.82
C PRO A 28 3.80 -16.02 11.06
N ARG A 29 4.21 -17.07 11.78
CA ARG A 29 4.40 -18.37 11.13
C ARG A 29 3.05 -18.90 10.68
N ALA A 30 2.99 -19.50 9.49
CA ALA A 30 1.76 -20.02 8.91
C ALA A 30 1.05 -21.08 9.78
N GLU A 31 1.74 -21.63 10.77
CA GLU A 31 1.20 -22.61 11.72
C GLU A 31 0.84 -22.01 13.09
N GLU A 32 1.07 -20.72 13.31
CA GLU A 32 0.67 -20.04 14.54
C GLU A 32 -0.77 -19.55 14.36
N PRO A 33 -1.73 -20.03 15.16
CA PRO A 33 -3.07 -19.47 15.14
C PRO A 33 -2.96 -17.98 15.47
N PRO A 34 -3.68 -17.09 14.76
CA PRO A 34 -3.56 -15.65 14.96
C PRO A 34 -3.74 -15.33 16.44
N ALA A 35 -2.83 -14.51 16.99
CA ALA A 35 -2.91 -14.05 18.36
C ALA A 35 -4.25 -13.31 18.56
N GLY A 36 -5.17 -13.96 19.26
CA GLY A 36 -6.57 -13.57 19.35
C GLY A 36 -7.41 -14.50 18.48
N GLU A 37 -8.07 -15.46 19.14
CA GLU A 37 -9.09 -16.34 18.58
C GLU A 37 -9.94 -15.58 17.55
N ALA A 38 -9.57 -15.73 16.28
CA ALA A 38 -10.45 -15.37 15.19
C ALA A 38 -11.54 -16.42 15.21
N ARG A 39 -12.59 -16.18 16.01
CA ARG A 39 -13.92 -16.58 15.55
C ARG A 39 -13.97 -16.18 14.07
N PRO A 40 -14.30 -17.10 13.16
CA PRO A 40 -14.62 -16.71 11.79
C PRO A 40 -15.50 -15.47 11.90
N TYR A 41 -15.21 -14.45 11.09
CA TYR A 41 -16.09 -13.30 10.98
C TYR A 41 -17.40 -13.86 10.42
N GLU A 42 -18.27 -14.37 11.30
CA GLU A 42 -19.60 -14.84 10.95
C GLU A 42 -20.33 -13.56 10.60
N LEU A 43 -20.37 -13.24 9.30
CA LEU A 43 -21.32 -12.27 8.81
C LEU A 43 -22.68 -12.79 9.28
N PRO A 44 -23.37 -12.09 10.19
CA PRO A 44 -24.69 -12.52 10.63
C PRO A 44 -25.53 -12.67 9.36
N ASP A 45 -26.18 -13.82 9.19
CA ASP A 45 -26.94 -14.25 8.01
C ASP A 45 -27.45 -13.03 7.25
N SER A 46 -26.64 -12.62 6.27
CA SER A 46 -26.88 -11.36 5.58
C SER A 46 -28.00 -11.67 4.62
N GLU A 47 -29.22 -11.22 4.92
CA GLU A 47 -30.35 -11.44 4.01
C GLU A 47 -29.93 -10.96 2.62
N PRO A 48 -30.08 -11.81 1.58
CA PRO A 48 -29.65 -11.50 0.23
C PRO A 48 -30.41 -10.25 -0.23
N GLY A 49 -29.74 -9.11 -0.19
CA GLY A 49 -30.32 -7.81 -0.56
C GLY A 49 -30.28 -6.72 0.53
N LEU A 50 -30.07 -7.02 1.82
CA LEU A 50 -29.94 -5.95 2.84
C LEU A 50 -28.69 -5.11 2.60
N LEU A 51 -27.57 -5.78 2.34
CA LEU A 51 -26.31 -5.12 2.00
C LEU A 51 -26.44 -4.38 0.67
N ASP A 52 -27.02 -5.01 -0.36
CA ASP A 52 -27.21 -4.38 -1.66
C ASP A 52 -28.09 -3.13 -1.57
N ASN A 53 -29.20 -3.17 -0.82
CA ASN A 53 -30.07 -2.02 -0.60
C ASN A 53 -29.34 -0.90 0.13
N PHE A 54 -28.53 -1.24 1.14
CA PHE A 54 -27.69 -0.28 1.85
C PHE A 54 -26.65 0.37 0.93
N PHE A 55 -25.92 -0.42 0.13
CA PHE A 55 -24.94 0.10 -0.83
C PHE A 55 -25.61 0.98 -1.90
N ASN A 56 -26.78 0.59 -2.39
CA ASN A 56 -27.54 1.37 -3.37
C ASN A 56 -28.03 2.71 -2.79
N ASP A 57 -28.52 2.73 -1.55
CA ASP A 57 -28.94 3.97 -0.87
C ASP A 57 -27.73 4.88 -0.61
N LEU A 58 -26.60 4.32 -0.16
CA LEU A 58 -25.34 5.05 0.03
C LEU A 58 -24.84 5.64 -1.30
N LEU A 59 -24.81 4.84 -2.37
CA LEU A 59 -24.37 5.27 -3.70
C LEU A 59 -25.28 6.35 -4.28
N SER A 60 -26.60 6.23 -4.09
CA SER A 60 -27.59 7.22 -4.53
C SER A 60 -27.38 8.56 -3.83
N ARG A 61 -27.11 8.56 -2.52
CA ARG A 61 -26.78 9.77 -1.74
C ARG A 61 -25.42 10.37 -2.14
N ALA A 62 -24.46 9.52 -2.48
CA ALA A 62 -23.12 9.93 -2.91
C ALA A 62 -23.06 10.37 -4.38
N GLN A 63 -24.03 9.98 -5.22
CA GLN A 63 -24.06 10.23 -6.66
C GLN A 63 -23.75 11.69 -7.08
N PRO A 64 -24.33 12.75 -6.46
CA PRO A 64 -23.98 14.13 -6.85
C PRO A 64 -22.54 14.50 -6.52
N HIS A 65 -21.98 13.97 -5.42
CA HIS A 65 -20.59 14.20 -5.01
C HIS A 65 -19.62 13.43 -5.93
N LEU A 66 -19.97 12.19 -6.28
CA LEU A 66 -19.21 11.39 -7.24
C LEU A 66 -19.22 12.02 -8.64
N GLN A 67 -20.31 12.65 -9.06
CA GLN A 67 -20.34 13.40 -10.33
C GLN A 67 -19.41 14.62 -10.31
N GLY A 68 -19.36 15.36 -9.18
CA GLY A 68 -18.39 16.44 -8.98
C GLY A 68 -16.96 15.93 -9.08
N LEU A 69 -16.62 14.91 -8.29
CA LEU A 69 -15.32 14.25 -8.31
C LEU A 69 -14.95 13.70 -9.68
N ALA A 70 -15.88 13.05 -10.38
CA ALA A 70 -15.65 12.48 -11.71
C ALA A 70 -15.35 13.56 -12.75
N ARG A 71 -16.01 14.72 -12.66
CA ARG A 71 -15.72 15.86 -13.53
C ARG A 71 -14.34 16.45 -13.23
N ASP A 72 -13.99 16.61 -11.96
CA ASP A 72 -12.69 17.14 -11.55
C ASP A 72 -11.55 16.17 -11.94
N MET A 73 -11.74 14.86 -11.69
CA MET A 73 -10.83 13.81 -12.16
C MET A 73 -10.75 13.75 -13.68
N SER A 74 -11.85 13.96 -14.40
CA SER A 74 -11.84 13.99 -15.86
C SER A 74 -11.00 15.15 -16.39
N GLY A 75 -11.10 16.33 -15.75
CA GLY A 75 -10.24 17.47 -16.06
C GLY A 75 -8.77 17.16 -15.82
N LEU A 76 -8.44 16.65 -14.62
CA LEU A 76 -7.07 16.23 -14.30
C LEU A 76 -6.56 15.15 -15.26
N MET A 77 -7.36 14.13 -15.56
CA MET A 77 -6.99 13.09 -16.52
C MET A 77 -6.72 13.64 -17.91
N GLN A 78 -7.47 14.65 -18.36
CA GLN A 78 -7.21 15.35 -19.63
C GLN A 78 -5.86 16.10 -19.60
N ASP A 79 -5.56 16.79 -18.50
CA ASP A 79 -4.30 17.51 -18.33
C ASP A 79 -3.09 16.55 -18.27
N TYR A 80 -3.27 15.38 -17.65
CA TYR A 80 -2.23 14.34 -17.52
C TYR A 80 -2.19 13.33 -18.68
N ARG A 81 -3.15 13.34 -19.61
CA ARG A 81 -3.12 12.47 -20.81
C ARG A 81 -1.76 12.45 -21.52
N PRO A 82 -1.11 13.58 -21.84
CA PRO A 82 0.18 13.54 -22.52
C PRO A 82 1.25 12.82 -21.68
N VAL A 83 1.24 12.97 -20.36
CA VAL A 83 2.17 12.26 -19.47
C VAL A 83 1.88 10.76 -19.46
N PHE A 84 0.61 10.36 -19.45
CA PHE A 84 0.23 8.94 -19.55
C PHE A 84 0.55 8.33 -20.91
N GLU A 85 0.45 9.10 -22.00
CA GLU A 85 0.89 8.67 -23.34
C GLU A 85 2.40 8.46 -23.39
N GLU A 86 3.19 9.33 -22.76
CA GLU A 86 4.62 9.12 -22.65
C GLU A 86 4.98 7.92 -21.75
N MET A 87 4.26 7.74 -20.64
CA MET A 87 4.44 6.58 -19.76
C MET A 87 4.03 5.27 -20.45
N SER A 88 2.99 5.28 -21.29
CA SER A 88 2.54 4.09 -22.00
C SER A 88 3.57 3.60 -23.01
N LYS A 89 4.31 4.51 -23.68
CA LYS A 89 5.45 4.15 -24.54
C LYS A 89 6.56 3.45 -23.76
N LEU A 90 6.86 3.90 -22.54
CA LEU A 90 7.84 3.24 -21.67
C LEU A 90 7.36 1.85 -21.21
N ILE A 91 6.07 1.73 -20.86
CA ILE A 91 5.47 0.44 -20.47
C ILE A 91 5.43 -0.53 -21.66
N ASP A 92 5.15 -0.04 -22.87
CA ASP A 92 5.21 -0.83 -24.10
C ASP A 92 6.63 -1.36 -24.35
N ASP A 93 7.65 -0.54 -24.11
CA ASP A 93 9.04 -1.00 -24.22
C ASP A 93 9.38 -2.10 -23.20
N LEU A 94 8.79 -2.10 -22.00
CA LEU A 94 8.94 -3.22 -21.05
C LEU A 94 8.38 -4.53 -21.63
N GLY A 95 7.32 -4.45 -22.46
CA GLY A 95 6.77 -5.58 -23.18
C GLY A 95 7.74 -6.21 -24.19
N ASN A 96 8.79 -5.50 -24.61
CA ASN A 96 9.84 -6.01 -25.49
C ASN A 96 10.86 -6.90 -24.77
N TYR A 97 10.75 -7.06 -23.45
CA TYR A 97 11.62 -7.91 -22.64
C TYR A 97 10.91 -9.18 -22.16
N GLU A 98 11.68 -10.21 -21.87
CA GLU A 98 11.20 -11.50 -21.41
C GLU A 98 10.86 -11.46 -19.92
N LEU A 99 9.63 -11.88 -19.60
CA LEU A 99 9.14 -12.04 -18.24
C LEU A 99 8.70 -13.51 -18.10
N PRO A 100 9.05 -14.22 -17.00
CA PRO A 100 9.68 -13.73 -15.77
C PRO A 100 11.20 -13.54 -15.89
N PRO A 101 11.80 -12.66 -15.07
CA PRO A 101 13.24 -12.48 -15.01
C PRO A 101 14.01 -13.73 -14.57
N GLU A 102 15.23 -13.91 -15.08
CA GLU A 102 16.14 -14.96 -14.62
C GLU A 102 16.95 -14.43 -13.42
N ARG A 103 16.87 -15.13 -12.29
CA ARG A 103 17.64 -14.78 -11.08
C ARG A 103 18.97 -15.50 -11.10
N LEU A 104 20.05 -14.74 -11.00
CA LEU A 104 21.41 -15.24 -10.97
C LEU A 104 21.80 -15.72 -9.55
N PRO A 105 22.79 -16.63 -9.43
CA PRO A 105 23.20 -17.20 -8.14
C PRO A 105 23.81 -16.19 -7.16
N ASN A 106 24.29 -15.05 -7.65
CA ASN A 106 24.75 -13.93 -6.83
C ASN A 106 23.59 -13.07 -6.27
N GLY A 107 22.36 -13.30 -6.73
CA GLY A 107 21.17 -12.54 -6.33
C GLY A 107 20.76 -11.45 -7.31
N ASP A 108 21.54 -11.19 -8.36
CA ASP A 108 21.17 -10.25 -9.42
C ASP A 108 20.05 -10.80 -10.29
N ILE A 109 19.37 -9.91 -11.01
CA ILE A 109 18.29 -10.26 -11.92
C ILE A 109 18.67 -9.80 -13.33
N ILE A 110 18.55 -10.71 -14.31
CA ILE A 110 18.68 -10.40 -15.73
C ILE A 110 17.32 -10.52 -16.43
N ILE A 111 16.99 -9.51 -17.22
CA ILE A 111 15.80 -9.51 -18.08
C ILE A 111 16.28 -9.42 -19.52
N ARG A 112 16.05 -10.48 -20.29
CA ARG A 112 16.50 -10.57 -21.69
C ARG A 112 15.51 -9.89 -22.60
N ARG A 113 15.97 -9.47 -23.78
CA ARG A 113 15.11 -8.87 -24.79
C ARG A 113 14.50 -9.95 -25.68
N LYS A 114 13.22 -9.82 -26.03
CA LYS A 114 12.55 -10.77 -26.92
C LYS A 114 13.18 -10.76 -28.33
N PRO A 115 13.31 -11.93 -28.98
CA PRO A 115 13.80 -12.00 -30.34
C PRO A 115 12.82 -11.30 -31.30
N GLY A 116 13.34 -10.38 -32.13
CA GLY A 116 12.52 -9.62 -33.09
C GLY A 116 11.89 -8.33 -32.54
N ALA A 117 12.16 -7.96 -31.29
CA ALA A 117 11.72 -6.68 -30.75
C ALA A 117 12.38 -5.51 -31.50
N PRO A 118 11.63 -4.45 -31.87
CA PRO A 118 12.18 -3.25 -32.50
C PRO A 118 13.32 -2.65 -31.65
N PRO A 119 14.37 -2.01 -32.19
CA PRO A 119 15.51 -1.53 -31.39
C PRO A 119 15.10 -0.64 -30.21
N PRO A 120 15.83 -0.67 -29.07
CA PRO A 120 15.44 0.08 -27.89
C PRO A 120 15.46 1.59 -28.17
N PRO A 121 14.57 2.37 -27.54
CA PRO A 121 14.61 3.82 -27.66
C PRO A 121 15.96 4.36 -27.18
N GLN A 122 16.49 5.37 -27.87
CA GLN A 122 17.75 6.01 -27.49
C GLN A 122 17.58 6.75 -26.15
N PRO A 123 18.62 6.79 -25.28
CA PRO A 123 18.52 7.41 -23.96
C PRO A 123 18.08 8.88 -23.99
N GLU A 124 18.44 9.62 -25.05
CA GLU A 124 18.01 11.01 -25.27
C GLU A 124 16.50 11.19 -25.51
N ASN A 125 15.78 10.12 -25.86
CA ASN A 125 14.34 10.14 -26.11
C ASN A 125 13.51 9.72 -24.90
N VAL A 126 14.15 9.46 -23.75
CA VAL A 126 13.44 9.21 -22.49
C VAL A 126 12.96 10.57 -21.96
N PRO A 127 11.64 10.78 -21.78
CA PRO A 127 11.12 12.03 -21.23
C PRO A 127 11.77 12.36 -19.89
N ASP A 128 12.26 13.58 -19.73
CA ASP A 128 12.84 14.09 -18.48
C ASP A 128 11.71 14.35 -17.46
N LEU A 129 11.26 13.28 -16.79
CA LEU A 129 10.22 13.31 -15.77
C LEU A 129 10.76 13.74 -14.39
N ALA A 130 12.07 13.97 -14.26
CA ALA A 130 12.65 14.44 -13.02
C ALA A 130 12.32 15.94 -12.83
N PRO A 131 11.86 16.36 -11.64
CA PRO A 131 11.82 17.78 -11.32
C PRO A 131 13.24 18.32 -11.46
N ARG A 132 13.41 19.35 -12.31
CA ARG A 132 14.71 20.01 -12.46
C ARG A 132 15.05 20.70 -11.15
N ILE A 133 15.82 20.01 -10.30
CA ILE A 133 16.45 20.63 -9.15
C ILE A 133 17.49 21.58 -9.73
N ASN A 134 17.16 22.87 -9.72
CA ASN A 134 18.13 23.90 -10.07
C ASN A 134 19.35 23.70 -9.17
N PRO A 135 20.57 23.61 -9.73
CA PRO A 135 21.76 23.48 -8.90
C PRO A 135 21.78 24.66 -7.92
N VAL A 136 21.96 24.35 -6.64
CA VAL A 136 22.21 25.37 -5.62
C VAL A 136 23.41 26.19 -6.12
N PRO A 137 23.28 27.52 -6.26
CA PRO A 137 24.38 28.34 -6.72
C PRO A 137 25.59 28.14 -5.80
N PRO A 138 26.81 27.97 -6.36
CA PRO A 138 28.00 27.81 -5.54
C PRO A 138 28.19 29.07 -4.70
N GLY A 139 27.97 28.95 -3.39
CA GLY A 139 28.03 30.07 -2.45
C GLY A 139 26.89 30.15 -1.43
N ALA A 140 25.82 29.35 -1.56
CA ALA A 140 24.84 29.18 -0.48
C ALA A 140 25.40 28.26 0.62
N GLY A 141 26.51 28.66 1.23
CA GLY A 141 26.99 28.06 2.46
C GLY A 141 25.99 28.34 3.57
N ILE A 142 25.52 27.29 4.22
CA ILE A 142 25.02 27.37 5.58
C ILE A 142 26.19 27.82 6.46
N GLU A 143 26.22 29.10 6.84
CA GLU A 143 27.06 29.54 7.95
C GLU A 143 26.56 28.84 9.22
N LEU A 144 27.40 27.97 9.77
CA LEU A 144 27.21 27.28 11.05
C LEU A 144 27.67 28.18 12.20
#